data_AF-A0A1H7V6L8-F1
#
_entry.id   AF-A0A1H7V6L8-F1
#
_cell.length_a   1.000
_cell.length_b   1.000
_cell.length_c   1.000
_cell.angle_alpha   90.00
_cell.angle_beta   90.00
_cell.angle_gamma   90.00
#
_symmetry.space_group_name_H-M   'P 1'
#
loop_
_entity.id
_entity.type
_entity.pdbx_description
1 polymer ?
#
loop_
_entity_poly.entity_id
_entity_poly.type
_entity_poly.pdbx_seq_one_letter_code
_entity_poly.pdbx_strand_id
1 'polypeptide(L)' 'MKKTDVLVTVIEMARAGVGFTPADALACISDLIGQEDVESVLYDSNVERLLRLGACVWALRHGIFASTSAVLVSQEQLK' A
#
# COMPACT_ATOMS: atom_id res chain seq x y z
N MET A 1 17.22 1.61 10.91
CA MET A 1 16.97 2.61 9.84
C MET A 1 16.00 3.67 10.34
N LYS A 2 16.25 4.95 10.04
CA LYS A 2 15.28 6.02 10.30
C LYS A 2 14.24 6.06 9.17
N LYS A 3 13.09 6.68 9.42
CA LYS A 3 11.99 6.79 8.44
C LYS A 3 12.44 7.44 7.12
N THR A 4 13.32 8.45 7.20
CA THR A 4 13.86 9.12 6.01
C THR A 4 14.72 8.17 5.17
N ASP A 5 15.56 7.36 5.81
CA ASP A 5 16.43 6.40 5.13
C ASP A 5 15.59 5.38 4.33
N VAL A 6 14.50 4.90 4.94
CA VAL A 6 13.55 3.99 4.27
C VAL A 6 13.00 4.61 2.98
N LEU A 7 12.54 5.86 3.05
CA LEU A 7 11.95 6.53 1.88
C LEU A 7 12.97 6.78 0.77
N VAL A 8 14.19 7.19 1.14
CA VAL A 8 15.28 7.36 0.18
C VAL A 8 15.56 6.05 -0.53
N THR A 9 15.72 4.95 0.22
CA THR A 9 15.94 3.62 -0.36
C THR A 9 14.81 3.19 -1.30
N VAL A 10 13.54 3.40 -0.92
CA VAL A 10 12.39 3.08 -1.80
C VAL A 10 12.46 3.84 -3.12
N ILE A 11 12.78 5.14 -3.09
CA ILE A 11 12.90 5.97 -4.30
C ILE A 11 14.06 5.47 -5.18
N GLU A 12 15.19 5.13 -4.58
CA GLU A 12 16.35 4.59 -5.30
C GLU A 12 16.05 3.25 -5.95
N MET A 13 15.39 2.33 -5.24
CA MET A 13 14.96 1.04 -5.79
C MET A 13 13.99 1.22 -6.96
N ALA A 14 13.01 2.11 -6.82
CA ALA A 14 12.07 2.41 -7.89
C ALA A 14 12.78 2.98 -9.12
N ARG A 15 13.71 3.92 -8.93
CA ARG A 15 14.49 4.52 -10.03
C ARG A 15 15.38 3.49 -10.74
N ALA A 16 15.96 2.57 -9.99
CA ALA A 16 16.78 1.48 -10.54
C ALA A 16 15.94 0.38 -11.22
N GLY A 17 14.61 0.42 -11.13
CA GLY A 17 13.73 -0.59 -11.72
C GLY A 17 13.81 -1.95 -11.02
N VAL A 18 14.27 -1.99 -9.77
CA VAL A 18 14.42 -3.23 -8.98
C VAL A 18 13.26 -3.45 -8.00
N GLY A 19 12.21 -2.64 -8.11
CA GLY A 19 10.97 -2.87 -7.37
C GLY A 19 10.19 -4.07 -7.92
N PHE A 20 9.29 -4.61 -7.10
CA PHE A 20 8.37 -5.66 -7.54
C PHE A 20 7.43 -5.17 -8.64
N THR A 21 7.03 -6.09 -9.53
CA THR A 21 5.84 -5.87 -10.35
C THR A 21 4.59 -5.85 -9.45
N PRO A 22 3.46 -5.25 -9.88
CA PRO A 22 2.24 -5.29 -9.08
C PRO A 22 1.76 -6.70 -8.72
N ALA A 23 2.01 -7.69 -9.59
CA ALA A 23 1.66 -9.08 -9.31
C ALA A 23 2.58 -9.69 -8.23
N ASP A 24 3.90 -9.47 -8.35
CA ASP A 24 4.87 -9.96 -7.37
C ASP A 24 4.68 -9.30 -6.00
N ALA A 25 4.32 -8.01 -5.98
CA ALA A 25 4.01 -7.31 -4.74
C ALA A 25 2.78 -7.91 -4.03
N LEU A 26 1.74 -8.30 -4.77
CA LEU A 26 0.58 -8.98 -4.19
C LEU A 26 0.92 -10.37 -3.66
N ALA A 27 1.73 -11.14 -4.40
CA ALA A 27 2.22 -12.44 -3.94
C ALA A 27 3.03 -12.29 -2.64
N CYS A 28 3.96 -11.33 -2.60
CA CYS A 28 4.75 -11.03 -1.40
C CYS A 28 3.87 -10.63 -0.20
N ILE A 29 2.81 -9.84 -0.41
CA ILE A 29 1.86 -9.48 0.64
C ILE A 29 1.13 -10.73 1.17
N SER A 30 0.68 -11.63 0.30
CA SER A 30 0.07 -12.90 0.70
C SER A 30 1.04 -13.76 1.52
N ASP A 31 2.31 -13.84 1.11
CA ASP A 31 3.33 -14.57 1.85
C ASP A 31 3.58 -13.97 3.23
N LEU A 32 3.59 -12.63 3.35
CA LEU A 32 3.73 -11.93 4.63
C LEU A 32 2.55 -12.20 5.57
N ILE A 33 1.32 -12.20 5.05
CA ILE A 33 0.12 -12.55 5.84
C ILE A 33 0.22 -14.00 6.34
N GLY A 34 0.69 -14.92 5.51
CA GLY A 34 0.91 -16.32 5.90
C GLY A 34 1.99 -16.52 6.96
N GLN A 35 2.88 -15.54 7.15
CA GLN A 35 3.95 -15.55 8.15
C GLN A 35 3.57 -14.82 9.45
N GLU A 36 2.42 -14.12 9.50
CA GLU A 36 1.98 -13.46 10.72
C GLU A 36 1.64 -14.48 11.81
N ASP A 37 2.02 -14.15 13.03
CA ASP A 37 1.75 -14.97 14.21
C ASP A 37 0.28 -14.84 14.62
N VAL A 38 -0.48 -15.92 14.43
CA VAL A 38 -1.92 -15.99 14.74
C VAL A 38 -2.21 -15.79 16.23
N GLU A 39 -1.25 -16.09 17.11
CA GLU A 39 -1.41 -15.93 18.56
C GLU A 39 -1.10 -14.50 19.02
N SER A 40 -0.59 -13.65 18.13
CA SER A 40 -0.31 -12.25 18.43
C SER A 40 -1.59 -11.45 18.56
N VAL A 41 -1.70 -10.64 19.63
CA VAL A 41 -2.79 -9.68 19.81
C VAL A 41 -2.84 -8.63 18.67
N LEU A 42 -1.74 -8.46 17.94
CA LEU A 42 -1.65 -7.55 16.80
C LEU A 42 -1.99 -8.20 15.46
N TYR A 43 -2.24 -9.52 15.41
CA TYR A 43 -2.46 -10.29 14.19
C TYR A 43 -3.46 -9.60 13.25
N ASP A 44 -4.69 -9.34 13.73
CA ASP A 44 -5.74 -8.73 12.93
C ASP A 44 -5.31 -7.36 12.38
N SER A 45 -4.64 -6.54 13.19
CA SER A 45 -4.19 -5.21 12.79
C SER A 45 -3.06 -5.25 11.74
N ASN A 46 -2.16 -6.23 11.84
CA ASN A 46 -1.07 -6.43 10.89
C ASN A 46 -1.62 -6.98 9.56
N VAL A 47 -2.48 -7.99 9.62
CA VAL A 47 -3.16 -8.56 8.44
C VAL A 47 -3.99 -7.48 7.74
N GLU A 48 -4.77 -6.68 8.46
CA GLU A 48 -5.54 -5.57 7.88
C GLU A 48 -4.63 -4.56 7.17
N ARG A 49 -3.49 -4.20 7.78
CA ARG A 49 -2.52 -3.28 7.18
C ARG A 49 -1.93 -3.84 5.89
N LEU A 50 -1.59 -5.13 5.86
CA LEU A 50 -1.08 -5.82 4.68
C LEU A 50 -2.15 -5.90 3.57
N LEU A 51 -3.41 -6.23 3.92
CA LEU A 51 -4.54 -6.22 2.99
C LEU A 51 -4.77 -4.84 2.37
N ARG A 52 -4.69 -3.76 3.16
CA ARG A 52 -4.80 -2.38 2.67
C ARG A 52 -3.69 -2.01 1.69
N LEU A 53 -2.47 -2.49 1.93
CA LEU A 53 -1.36 -2.34 0.98
C LEU A 53 -1.64 -3.08 -0.33
N GLY A 54 -2.18 -4.30 -0.26
CA GLY A 54 -2.56 -5.08 -1.44
C GLY A 54 -3.63 -4.38 -2.27
N ALA A 55 -4.67 -3.86 -1.61
CA ALA A 55 -5.71 -3.07 -2.28
C ALA A 55 -5.14 -1.82 -2.97
N CYS A 56 -4.19 -1.12 -2.35
CA CYS A 56 -3.51 0.03 -2.94
C CYS A 56 -2.74 -0.36 -4.22
N VAL A 57 -1.94 -1.42 -4.16
CA VAL A 57 -1.18 -1.94 -5.33
C VAL A 57 -2.14 -2.32 -6.46
N TRP A 58 -3.25 -2.99 -6.14
CA TRP A 58 -4.27 -3.36 -7.12
C TRP A 58 -4.90 -2.13 -7.78
N ALA A 59 -5.28 -1.11 -7.00
CA ALA A 59 -5.86 0.12 -7.52
C ALA A 59 -4.91 0.88 -8.45
N LEU A 60 -3.62 0.98 -8.07
CA LEU A 60 -2.58 1.62 -8.89
C LEU A 60 -2.38 0.88 -10.22
N ARG A 61 -2.41 -0.45 -10.23
CA ARG A 61 -2.31 -1.26 -11.46
C ARG A 61 -3.46 -1.00 -12.42
N HIS A 62 -4.68 -0.86 -11.91
CA HIS A 62 -5.88 -0.71 -12.73
C HIS A 62 -6.13 0.73 -13.19
N GLY A 63 -5.14 1.62 -13.00
CA GLY A 63 -5.25 3.00 -13.45
C GLY A 63 -6.34 3.77 -12.70
N ILE A 64 -6.72 3.32 -11.49
CA ILE A 64 -7.54 4.13 -10.58
C ILE A 64 -6.62 5.22 -10.02
N PHE A 65 -6.23 6.16 -10.89
CA PHE A 65 -6.36 7.54 -10.52
C PHE A 65 -7.85 7.72 -10.26
N ALA A 66 -8.25 7.63 -8.99
CA ALA A 66 -9.43 8.36 -8.57
C ALA A 66 -9.11 9.82 -8.90
N SER A 67 -9.48 10.23 -10.10
CA SER A 67 -9.71 11.61 -10.46
C SER A 67 -10.49 12.23 -9.31
N THR A 68 -9.86 13.17 -8.61
CA THR A 68 -10.51 14.43 -8.25
C THR A 68 -11.98 14.29 -7.89
N SER A 69 -12.31 13.55 -6.83
CA SER A 69 -13.69 13.52 -6.30
C SER A 69 -13.76 13.78 -4.79
N ALA A 70 -12.68 13.58 -4.04
CA ALA A 70 -12.65 13.99 -2.62
C ALA A 70 -12.49 15.51 -2.41
N VAL A 71 -12.09 16.28 -3.43
CA VAL A 71 -12.03 17.76 -3.34
C VAL A 71 -13.38 18.42 -3.69
N LEU A 72 -14.28 17.72 -4.39
CA LEU A 72 -15.58 18.30 -4.78
C LEU A 72 -16.66 18.14 -3.72
N VAL A 73 -16.57 17.15 -2.82
CA VAL A 73 -17.57 16.97 -1.74
C VAL A 73 -17.46 18.05 -0.65
N SER A 74 -16.35 18.81 -0.57
CA SER A 74 -16.21 19.92 0.39
C SER A 74 -16.80 21.26 -0.07
N GLN A 75 -17.22 21.42 -1.35
CA GLN A 75 -17.82 22.68 -1.81
C GLN A 75 -19.35 22.69 -1.91
N GLU A 76 -20.02 21.54 -1.94
CA GLU A 76 -21.49 21.47 -1.98
C GLU A 76 -22.18 21.53 -0.61
N GLN A 77 -21.44 21.77 0.48
CA GLN A 77 -22.02 21.97 1.81
C GLN A 77 -21.93 23.43 2.31
N LEU A 78 -21.50 24.35 1.44
CA LEU A 78 -21.62 25.80 1.63
C LEU A 78 -22.40 26.39 0.46
N LYS A 79 -23.69 26.10 0.40
CA LYS A 79 -24.65 26.91 -0.37
C LYS A 79 -25.98 26.97 0.36
#